data_AF-A0A961QSK4-F1
#
_entry.id   AF-A0A961QSK4-F1
#
_cell.length_a   1.000
_cell.length_b   1.000
_cell.length_c   1.000
_cell.angle_alpha   90.00
_cell.angle_beta   90.00
_cell.angle_gamma   90.00
#
_symmetry.space_group_name_H-M   'P 1'
#
loop_
_entity.id
_entity.type
_entity.pdbx_description
1 polymer ?
#
loop_
_entity_poly.entity_id
_entity_poly.type
_entity_poly.pdbx_seq_one_letter_code
_entity_poly.pdbx_strand_id
1 'polypeptide(L)'
;ARREAEAAIRLEPELARAHAILAWAHHIEGSNGWSADRDRPFETALEHAKAAIAADPNEPWGHCVLGFTLWWRDRGRDFRRGLEEARLAVRLNPSNAHFRMIVGATLAYMGKGEEALREIDLAMR
;
A
#
# COMPACT_ATOMS: atom_id res chain seq x y z
N ALA A 1 7.42 -14.98 -4.38
CA ALA A 1 6.43 -13.89 -4.21
C ALA A 1 5.59 -13.65 -5.46
N ARG A 2 6.02 -12.87 -6.48
CA ARG A 2 5.16 -12.48 -7.61
C ARG A 2 4.60 -13.66 -8.43
N ARG A 3 5.46 -14.57 -8.89
CA ARG A 3 5.04 -15.77 -9.65
C ARG A 3 4.07 -16.67 -8.88
N GLU A 4 4.27 -16.80 -7.57
CA GLU A 4 3.40 -17.61 -6.70
C GLU A 4 2.05 -16.93 -6.50
N ALA A 5 2.02 -15.61 -6.31
CA ALA A 5 0.78 -14.84 -6.23
C ALA A 5 -0.01 -14.90 -7.55
N GLU A 6 0.67 -14.79 -8.70
CA GLU A 6 0.05 -15.01 -10.02
C GLU A 6 -0.50 -16.43 -10.18
N ALA A 7 0.21 -17.45 -9.68
CA ALA A 7 -0.27 -18.83 -9.68
C ALA A 7 -1.49 -19.01 -8.77
N ALA A 8 -1.47 -18.39 -7.60
CA ALA A 8 -2.59 -18.44 -6.66
C ALA A 8 -3.84 -17.80 -7.25
N ILE A 9 -3.73 -16.64 -7.92
CA ILE A 9 -4.85 -15.98 -8.61
C ILE A 9 -5.40 -16.83 -9.77
N ARG A 10 -4.56 -17.62 -10.45
CA ARG A 10 -5.06 -18.55 -11.49
C ARG A 10 -5.94 -19.66 -10.91
N LEU A 11 -5.71 -20.07 -9.66
CA LEU A 11 -6.50 -21.09 -8.97
C LEU A 11 -7.71 -20.48 -8.26
N GLU A 12 -7.51 -19.36 -7.58
CA GLU A 12 -8.48 -18.61 -6.80
C GLU A 12 -8.43 -17.13 -7.19
N PRO A 13 -9.22 -16.70 -8.19
CA PRO A 13 -9.15 -15.33 -8.72
C PRO A 13 -9.46 -14.23 -7.70
N GLU A 14 -10.21 -14.55 -6.65
CA GLU A 14 -10.59 -13.61 -5.59
C GLU A 14 -9.71 -13.77 -4.34
N LEU A 15 -8.53 -14.39 -4.43
CA LEU A 15 -7.63 -14.50 -3.29
C LEU A 15 -7.01 -13.13 -2.95
N ALA A 16 -7.67 -12.41 -2.03
CA ALA A 16 -7.31 -11.05 -1.63
C ALA A 16 -5.82 -10.88 -1.30
N ARG A 17 -5.26 -11.85 -0.56
CA ARG A 17 -3.85 -11.84 -0.16
C ARG A 17 -2.88 -11.88 -1.34
N ALA A 18 -3.20 -12.65 -2.38
CA ALA A 18 -2.35 -12.75 -3.57
C ALA A 18 -2.38 -11.43 -4.36
N HIS A 19 -3.57 -10.81 -4.48
CA HIS A 19 -3.68 -9.48 -5.04
C HIS A 19 -2.89 -8.44 -4.23
N ALA A 20 -2.94 -8.46 -2.90
CA ALA A 20 -2.16 -7.54 -2.07
C ALA A 20 -0.63 -7.72 -2.25
N ILE A 21 -0.15 -8.96 -2.42
CA ILE A 21 1.26 -9.25 -2.72
C ILE A 21 1.68 -8.68 -4.07
N LEU A 22 0.85 -8.85 -5.12
CA LEU A 22 1.13 -8.28 -6.44
C LEU A 22 1.10 -6.76 -6.41
N ALA A 23 0.14 -6.18 -5.70
CA ALA A 23 0.05 -4.74 -5.52
C ALA A 23 1.36 -4.18 -4.93
N TRP A 24 1.84 -4.79 -3.84
CA TRP A 24 3.09 -4.39 -3.20
C TRP A 24 4.30 -4.55 -4.14
N ALA A 25 4.39 -5.67 -4.86
CA ALA A 25 5.50 -5.92 -5.77
C ALA A 25 5.59 -4.85 -6.88
N HIS A 26 4.44 -4.48 -7.46
CA HIS A 26 4.36 -3.45 -8.49
C HIS A 26 4.61 -2.04 -7.95
N HIS A 27 4.17 -1.76 -6.71
CA HIS A 27 4.52 -0.51 -6.05
C HIS A 27 6.05 -0.37 -5.94
N ILE A 28 6.73 -1.41 -5.45
CA ILE A 28 8.19 -1.42 -5.28
C ILE A 28 8.91 -1.29 -6.63
N GLU A 29 8.41 -1.94 -7.67
CA GLU A 29 8.91 -1.79 -9.04
C GLU A 29 8.87 -0.32 -9.50
N GLY A 30 7.75 0.36 -9.28
CA GLY A 30 7.59 1.79 -9.60
C GLY A 30 8.46 2.70 -8.74
N SER A 31 8.45 2.50 -7.41
CA SER A 31 9.18 3.37 -6.47
C SER A 31 10.70 3.30 -6.64
N ASN A 32 11.22 2.13 -7.04
CA ASN A 32 12.66 1.94 -7.32
C ASN A 32 13.06 2.31 -8.75
N GLY A 33 12.10 2.67 -9.61
CA GLY A 33 12.37 3.00 -11.01
C GLY A 33 12.90 1.82 -11.83
N TRP A 34 12.47 0.60 -11.50
CA TRP A 34 12.90 -0.62 -12.21
C TRP A 34 12.15 -0.84 -13.53
N SER A 35 11.13 -0.03 -13.79
CA SER A 35 10.39 -0.03 -15.05
C SER A 35 10.81 1.14 -15.93
N ALA A 36 10.92 0.89 -17.24
CA ALA A 36 11.13 1.93 -18.25
C ALA A 36 9.92 2.89 -18.33
N ASP A 37 8.71 2.36 -18.12
CA ASP A 37 7.50 3.15 -17.94
C ASP A 37 7.32 3.48 -16.45
N ARG A 38 7.38 4.76 -16.11
CA ARG A 38 7.33 5.21 -14.71
C ARG A 38 5.95 5.08 -14.08
N ASP A 39 4.88 5.07 -14.87
CA ASP A 39 3.51 5.13 -14.35
C ASP A 39 2.87 3.75 -14.32
N ARG A 40 3.20 2.89 -15.29
CA ARG A 40 2.61 1.55 -15.43
C ARG A 40 2.65 0.70 -14.15
N PRO A 41 3.77 0.60 -13.41
CA PRO A 41 3.79 -0.21 -12.18
C PRO A 41 2.83 0.32 -11.12
N PHE A 42 2.70 1.65 -10.99
CA PHE A 42 1.77 2.23 -10.02
C PHE A 42 0.30 1.98 -10.42
N GLU A 43 -0.01 1.99 -11.71
CA GLU A 43 -1.36 1.63 -12.19
C GLU A 43 -1.70 0.17 -11.87
N THR A 44 -0.80 -0.75 -12.18
CA THR A 44 -1.00 -2.18 -11.85
C THR A 44 -1.05 -2.42 -10.35
N ALA A 45 -0.27 -1.68 -9.56
CA ALA A 45 -0.35 -1.73 -8.10
C ALA A 45 -1.73 -1.28 -7.58
N LEU A 46 -2.31 -0.21 -8.14
CA LEU A 46 -3.65 0.26 -7.79
C LEU A 46 -4.74 -0.74 -8.19
N GLU A 47 -4.63 -1.35 -9.37
CA GLU A 47 -5.56 -2.39 -9.84
C GLU A 47 -5.61 -3.57 -8.86
N HIS A 48 -4.44 -4.10 -8.50
CA HIS A 48 -4.36 -5.22 -7.56
C HIS A 48 -4.72 -4.83 -6.13
N ALA A 49 -4.38 -3.63 -5.66
CA ALA A 49 -4.78 -3.18 -4.33
C ALA A 49 -6.32 -3.08 -4.22
N LYS A 50 -6.98 -2.55 -5.26
CA LYS A 50 -8.45 -2.50 -5.32
C LYS A 50 -9.07 -3.89 -5.41
N ALA A 51 -8.48 -4.80 -6.20
CA ALA A 51 -8.94 -6.18 -6.27
C ALA A 51 -8.83 -6.90 -4.91
N ALA A 52 -7.74 -6.67 -4.17
CA ALA A 52 -7.58 -7.21 -2.82
C ALA A 52 -8.69 -6.73 -1.88
N ILE A 53 -8.98 -5.43 -1.87
CA ILE A 53 -10.03 -4.82 -1.03
C ILE A 53 -11.43 -5.27 -1.46
N ALA A 54 -11.66 -5.45 -2.77
CA ALA A 54 -12.93 -5.94 -3.28
C ALA A 54 -13.21 -7.39 -2.86
N ALA A 55 -12.18 -8.23 -2.87
CA ALA A 55 -12.25 -9.62 -2.42
C ALA A 55 -12.37 -9.75 -0.89
N ASP A 56 -11.59 -8.96 -0.14
CA ASP A 56 -11.69 -8.87 1.31
C ASP A 56 -11.50 -7.41 1.78
N PRO A 57 -12.59 -6.72 2.16
CA PRO A 57 -12.54 -5.36 2.69
C PRO A 57 -11.74 -5.21 3.99
N ASN A 58 -11.32 -6.31 4.62
CA ASN A 58 -10.48 -6.32 5.80
C ASN A 58 -9.04 -6.75 5.51
N GLU A 59 -8.59 -6.86 4.25
CA GLU A 59 -7.17 -7.12 3.94
C GLU A 59 -6.34 -5.85 4.21
N PRO A 60 -5.60 -5.77 5.34
CA PRO A 60 -4.81 -4.58 5.67
C PRO A 60 -3.75 -4.20 4.62
N TRP A 61 -3.11 -5.15 3.96
CA TRP A 61 -2.11 -4.86 2.92
C TRP A 61 -2.74 -4.29 1.65
N GLY A 62 -3.97 -4.68 1.30
CA GLY A 62 -4.70 -4.06 0.20
C GLY A 62 -4.87 -2.56 0.44
N HIS A 63 -5.38 -2.19 1.61
CA HIS A 63 -5.51 -0.80 2.05
C HIS A 63 -4.16 -0.08 2.15
N CYS A 64 -3.14 -0.72 2.72
CA CYS A 64 -1.81 -0.14 2.86
C CYS A 64 -1.19 0.23 1.51
N VAL A 65 -1.22 -0.69 0.54
CA VAL A 65 -0.62 -0.45 -0.78
C VAL A 65 -1.43 0.54 -1.59
N LEU A 66 -2.77 0.51 -1.49
CA LEU A 66 -3.63 1.53 -2.10
C LEU A 66 -3.22 2.91 -1.59
N GLY A 67 -3.10 3.07 -0.27
CA GLY A 67 -2.73 4.33 0.34
C GLY A 67 -1.37 4.84 -0.10
N PHE A 68 -0.37 3.95 -0.08
CA PHE A 68 1.01 4.29 -0.43
C PHE A 68 1.20 4.60 -1.92
N THR A 69 0.47 3.90 -2.79
CA THR A 69 0.54 4.10 -4.24
C THR A 69 -0.17 5.36 -4.71
N LEU A 70 -1.32 5.70 -4.11
CA LEU A 70 -2.03 6.96 -4.40
C LEU A 70 -1.14 8.17 -4.12
N TRP A 71 -0.40 8.14 -3.00
CA TRP A 71 0.58 9.18 -2.71
C TRP A 71 1.67 9.27 -3.79
N TRP A 72 2.31 8.14 -4.12
CA TRP A 72 3.46 8.09 -5.03
C TRP A 72 3.13 8.53 -6.46
N ARG A 73 2.02 8.02 -7.02
CA ARG A 73 1.62 8.28 -8.41
C ARG A 73 1.21 9.72 -8.62
N ASP A 74 0.35 10.25 -7.75
CA ASP A 74 -0.25 11.58 -7.92
C ASP A 74 0.63 12.72 -7.38
N ARG A 75 1.90 12.43 -7.07
CA ARG A 75 2.87 13.40 -6.50
C ARG A 75 2.29 14.16 -5.31
N GLY A 76 1.42 13.52 -4.54
CA GLY A 76 0.76 14.14 -3.40
C GLY A 76 -0.62 14.76 -3.61
N ARG A 77 -1.24 14.69 -4.79
CA ARG A 77 -2.60 15.26 -4.94
C ARG A 77 -3.69 14.51 -4.18
N ASP A 78 -3.50 13.22 -3.90
CA ASP A 78 -4.49 12.40 -3.17
C ASP A 78 -3.96 11.88 -1.81
N PHE A 79 -3.11 12.68 -1.14
CA PHE A 79 -2.55 12.37 0.18
C PHE A 79 -3.61 12.03 1.23
N ARG A 80 -4.73 12.77 1.24
CA ARG A 80 -5.78 12.60 2.24
C ARG A 80 -6.38 11.21 2.17
N ARG A 81 -6.78 10.77 0.97
CA ARG A 81 -7.30 9.43 0.76
C ARG A 81 -6.21 8.38 1.01
N GLY A 82 -4.98 8.66 0.56
CA GLY A 82 -3.84 7.77 0.82
C GLY A 82 -3.63 7.50 2.31
N LEU A 83 -3.70 8.55 3.12
CA LEU A 83 -3.60 8.48 4.58
C LEU A 83 -4.78 7.76 5.22
N GLU A 84 -6.00 7.95 4.72
CA GLU A 84 -7.20 7.25 5.22
C GLU A 84 -7.07 5.72 5.06
N GLU A 85 -6.62 5.27 3.89
CA GLU A 85 -6.39 3.86 3.60
C GLU A 85 -5.24 3.28 4.44
N ALA A 86 -4.12 3.99 4.55
CA ALA A 86 -2.99 3.56 5.39
C ALA A 86 -3.38 3.47 6.88
N ARG A 87 -4.20 4.41 7.38
CA ARG A 87 -4.74 4.35 8.75
C ARG A 87 -5.71 3.19 8.94
N LEU A 88 -6.46 2.80 7.91
CA LEU A 88 -7.31 1.61 7.98
C LEU A 88 -6.47 0.34 8.09
N ALA A 89 -5.36 0.23 7.34
CA ALA A 89 -4.42 -0.88 7.48
C ALA A 89 -3.88 -1.01 8.93
N VAL A 90 -3.54 0.11 9.57
CA VAL A 90 -3.14 0.15 10.99
C VAL A 90 -4.28 -0.31 11.91
N ARG A 91 -5.54 0.10 11.66
CA ARG A 91 -6.68 -0.36 12.48
C ARG A 91 -6.92 -1.86 12.34
N LEU A 92 -6.80 -2.40 11.13
CA LEU A 92 -6.99 -3.82 10.83
C LEU A 92 -5.88 -4.69 11.40
N ASN A 93 -4.64 -4.18 11.44
CA ASN A 93 -3.51 -4.86 12.09
C ASN A 93 -2.60 -3.85 12.83
N PRO A 94 -2.92 -3.55 14.11
CA PRO A 94 -2.21 -2.54 14.90
C PRO A 94 -0.76 -2.89 15.23
N SER A 95 -0.41 -4.18 15.19
CA SER A 95 0.92 -4.70 15.52
C SER A 95 1.90 -4.64 14.36
N ASN A 96 1.44 -4.35 13.14
CA ASN A 96 2.31 -4.29 11.98
C ASN A 96 3.01 -2.92 11.90
N ALA A 97 4.28 -2.89 12.29
CA ALA A 97 5.13 -1.70 12.25
C ALA A 97 5.22 -1.05 10.85
N HIS A 98 5.13 -1.86 9.78
CA HIS A 98 5.22 -1.36 8.41
C HIS A 98 4.07 -0.41 8.05
N PHE A 99 2.86 -0.71 8.55
CA PHE A 99 1.69 0.14 8.31
C PHE A 99 1.82 1.48 9.02
N ARG A 100 2.32 1.48 10.26
CA ARG A 100 2.61 2.71 11.00
C ARG A 100 3.70 3.54 10.33
N MET A 101 4.75 2.88 9.84
CA MET A 101 5.81 3.55 9.06
C MET A 101 5.24 4.23 7.80
N ILE A 102 4.32 3.59 7.07
CA ILE A 102 3.68 4.18 5.88
C ILE A 102 2.77 5.35 6.25
N VAL A 103 2.01 5.26 7.35
CA VAL A 103 1.23 6.39 7.87
C VAL A 103 2.16 7.56 8.23
N GLY A 104 3.26 7.29 8.95
CA GLY A 104 4.25 8.27 9.33
C GLY A 104 4.90 8.95 8.12
N ALA A 105 5.35 8.17 7.14
CA ALA A 105 5.89 8.70 5.89
C ALA A 105 4.88 9.60 5.17
N THR A 106 3.63 9.14 5.03
CA THR A 106 2.55 9.91 4.40
C THR A 106 2.33 11.25 5.11
N LEU A 107 2.27 11.25 6.45
CA LEU A 107 2.13 12.46 7.26
C LEU A 107 3.33 13.41 7.07
N ALA A 108 4.55 12.89 7.01
CA ALA A 108 5.74 13.71 6.79
C ALA A 108 5.69 14.44 5.44
N TYR A 109 5.29 13.75 4.38
CA TYR A 109 5.12 14.37 3.05
C TYR A 109 3.97 15.38 2.98
N MET A 110 2.97 15.27 3.86
CA MET A 110 1.92 16.28 4.04
C MET A 110 2.35 17.49 4.88
N GLY A 111 3.61 17.55 5.34
CA GLY A 111 4.12 18.60 6.22
C GLY A 111 3.72 18.43 7.70
N LYS A 112 3.16 17.27 8.08
CA LYS A 112 2.69 16.97 9.44
C LYS A 112 3.75 16.23 10.25
N GLY A 113 4.94 16.85 10.38
CA GLY A 113 6.13 16.22 10.97
C GLY A 113 5.93 15.67 12.39
N GLU A 114 5.23 16.39 13.26
CA GLU A 114 4.98 15.92 14.64
C GLU A 114 4.06 14.70 14.69
N GLU A 115 3.01 14.66 13.86
CA GLU A 115 2.15 13.47 13.74
C GLU A 115 2.95 12.28 13.19
N ALA A 116 3.81 12.53 12.20
CA ALA A 116 4.67 11.50 11.61
C ALA A 116 5.62 10.86 12.62
N LEU A 117 6.32 11.67 13.43
CA LEU A 117 7.25 11.20 14.45
C LEU A 117 6.54 10.31 15.48
N ARG A 118 5.33 10.68 15.92
CA ARG A 118 4.55 9.85 16.84
C ARG A 118 4.23 8.47 16.27
N GLU A 119 3.85 8.39 14.99
CA GLU A 119 3.57 7.09 14.35
C GLU A 119 4.83 6.24 14.18
N ILE A 120 5.98 6.87 13.88
CA ILE A 120 7.27 6.18 13.79
C ILE A 120 7.71 5.66 15.17
N ASP A 121 7.55 6.45 16.23
CA ASP A 121 7.83 6.01 17.61
C ASP A 121 6.96 4.82 18.02
N LEU A 122 5.69 4.81 17.60
CA LEU A 122 4.79 3.67 17.82
C LEU A 122 5.17 2.44 16.97
N ALA A 123 5.82 2.63 15.83
CA ALA A 123 6.29 1.54 14.98
C ALA A 123 7.56 0.85 15.50
N MET A 124 8.36 1.55 16.32
CA MET A 124 9.62 1.04 16.87
C MET A 124 9.48 0.35 18.24
N ARG A 125 8.28 0.38 18.84
CA ARG A 125 7.95 -0.25 20.12
C ARG A 125 7.38 -1.65 19.91
#